data_AF-A0A4C1VCA0-F1
#
_entry.id   AF-A0A4C1VCA0-F1
#
_cell.length_a   1.000
_cell.length_b   1.000
_cell.length_c   1.000
_cell.angle_alpha   90.00
_cell.angle_beta   90.00
_cell.angle_gamma   90.00
#
_symmetry.space_group_name_H-M   'P 1'
#
loop_
_entity.id
_entity.type
_entity.pdbx_description
1 polymer ?
#
loop_
_entity_poly.entity_id
_entity_poly.type
_entity_poly.pdbx_seq_one_letter_code
_entity_poly.pdbx_strand_id
1 'polypeptide(L)' 'MPRTLKSGERELVSKVRSFCEREKQNKEPLIPLEKVRLRVATMTGISEKTVSKISKEVEMAASTSTKISTPGKESSAG' A
#
# COMPACT_ATOMS: atom_id res chain seq x y z
N MET A 1 -15.35 10.44 -14.40
CA MET A 1 -15.05 11.53 -13.46
C MET A 1 -13.79 11.17 -12.69
N PRO A 2 -12.81 12.07 -12.52
CA PRO A 2 -11.67 11.81 -11.66
C PRO A 2 -12.17 11.58 -10.23
N ARG A 3 -11.75 10.48 -9.60
CA ARG A 3 -12.14 10.18 -8.22
C ARG A 3 -11.48 11.17 -7.27
N THR A 4 -12.25 11.77 -6.37
CA THR A 4 -11.72 12.60 -5.30
C THR A 4 -10.99 11.72 -4.29
N LEU A 5 -9.68 11.90 -4.20
CA LEU A 5 -8.85 11.23 -3.21
C LEU A 5 -8.98 11.89 -1.84
N LYS A 6 -9.08 11.07 -0.79
CA LYS A 6 -8.97 11.49 0.61
C LYS A 6 -7.53 11.90 0.93
N SER A 7 -7.32 12.62 2.03
CA SER A 7 -5.99 13.14 2.44
C SER A 7 -4.93 12.05 2.53
N GLY A 8 -5.23 10.91 3.17
CA GLY A 8 -4.29 9.79 3.29
C GLY A 8 -3.90 9.17 1.93
N GLU A 9 -4.83 9.11 0.97
CA GLU A 9 -4.53 8.62 -0.38
C GLU A 9 -3.61 9.58 -1.14
N ARG A 10 -3.81 10.90 -0.96
CA ARG A 10 -2.95 11.93 -1.55
C ARG A 10 -1.54 11.87 -0.98
N GLU A 11 -1.42 11.70 0.34
CA GLU A 11 -0.13 11.56 1.02
C GLU A 11 0.61 10.31 0.52
N LEU A 12 -0.10 9.19 0.40
CA LEU A 12 0.45 7.95 -0.13
C LEU A 12 0.98 8.12 -1.56
N VAL A 13 0.19 8.73 -2.45
CA VAL A 13 0.61 9.05 -3.82
C VAL A 13 1.86 9.94 -3.83
N SER A 14 1.93 10.94 -2.95
CA SER A 14 3.10 11.80 -2.82
C SER A 14 4.35 11.00 -2.41
N LYS A 15 4.25 10.11 -1.42
CA LYS A 15 5.39 9.28 -0.97
C LYS A 15 5.89 8.34 -2.06
N VAL A 16 4.98 7.67 -2.77
CA VAL A 16 5.32 6.80 -3.91
C VAL A 16 6.05 7.61 -4.99
N ARG A 17 5.53 8.78 -5.36
CA ARG A 17 6.16 9.65 -6.36
C ARG A 17 7.57 10.06 -5.92
N SER A 18 7.75 10.51 -4.67
CA SER A 18 9.05 10.91 -4.14
C SER A 18 10.06 9.75 -4.12
N PHE A 19 9.61 8.51 -3.90
CA PHE A 19 10.48 7.35 -4.01
C PHE A 19 10.93 7.12 -5.47
N CYS A 20 10.01 7.14 -6.43
CA CYS A 20 10.32 6.96 -7.85
C CYS A 20 11.22 8.07 -8.42
N GLU A 21 11.03 9.33 -8.00
CA GLU A 21 11.91 10.44 -8.39
C GLU A 21 13.35 10.20 -7.91
N ARG A 22 13.55 9.67 -6.70
CA ARG A 22 14.89 9.33 -6.21
C ARG A 22 15.53 8.19 -7.00
N GLU A 23 14.77 7.14 -7.34
CA GLU A 23 15.27 6.08 -8.23
C GLU A 23 15.66 6.62 -9.60
N LYS A 24 14.84 7.51 -10.18
CA LYS A 24 15.14 8.18 -11.45
C LYS A 24 16.43 9.01 -11.37
N GLN A 25 16.63 9.75 -10.28
CA GLN A 25 17.83 10.54 -10.05
C GLN A 25 19.07 9.66 -9.91
N ASN A 26 18.95 8.54 -9.20
CA ASN A 26 20.04 7.57 -9.01
C ASN A 26 20.31 6.71 -10.25
N LYS A 27 19.37 6.66 -11.21
CA LYS A 27 19.39 5.77 -12.38
C LYS A 27 19.46 4.28 -12.03
N GLU A 28 19.09 3.94 -10.80
CA GLU A 28 19.06 2.59 -10.28
C GLU A 28 17.96 2.45 -9.22
N PRO A 29 17.48 1.23 -8.97
CA PRO A 29 16.56 0.97 -7.87
C PRO A 29 17.23 1.25 -6.52
N LEU A 30 16.59 2.06 -5.67
CA LEU A 30 17.06 2.29 -4.29
C LEU A 30 17.03 1.02 -3.43
N ILE A 31 16.11 0.13 -3.77
CA ILE A 31 15.93 -1.19 -3.17
C ILE A 31 15.80 -2.19 -4.33
N PRO A 32 16.48 -3.34 -4.32
CA PRO A 32 16.39 -4.33 -5.40
C PRO A 32 14.95 -4.68 -5.77
N LEU A 33 14.69 -4.86 -7.07
CA LEU A 33 13.33 -5.11 -7.60
C LEU A 33 12.72 -6.40 -7.04
N GLU A 34 13.55 -7.37 -6.69
CA GLU A 34 13.18 -8.65 -6.09
C GLU A 34 12.62 -8.48 -4.68
N LYS A 35 13.03 -7.41 -3.96
CA LYS A 35 12.58 -7.13 -2.59
C LYS A 35 11.27 -6.36 -2.57
N VAL A 36 10.25 -6.87 -3.26
CA VAL A 36 8.93 -6.22 -3.48
C VAL A 36 8.30 -5.72 -2.17
N ARG A 37 8.27 -6.55 -1.12
CA ARG A 37 7.66 -6.19 0.16
C ARG A 37 8.35 -5.01 0.83
N LEU A 38 9.68 -5.01 0.84
CA LEU A 38 10.49 -3.93 1.41
C LEU A 38 10.34 -2.63 0.60
N ARG A 39 10.23 -2.73 -0.73
CA ARG A 39 9.92 -1.59 -1.60
C ARG A 39 8.58 -0.96 -1.21
N VAL A 40 7.52 -1.76 -1.13
CA VAL A 40 6.18 -1.29 -0.76
C VAL A 40 6.19 -0.68 0.65
N ALA A 41 6.81 -1.34 1.62
CA ALA A 41 6.93 -0.82 2.98
C ALA A 41 7.59 0.56 3.00
N THR A 42 8.68 0.73 2.26
CA THR A 42 9.43 2.00 2.17
C THR A 42 8.64 3.09 1.44
N MET A 43 7.97 2.76 0.34
CA MET A 43 7.16 3.70 -0.43
C MET A 43 5.92 4.18 0.33
N THR A 44 5.31 3.29 1.12
CA THR A 44 4.03 3.57 1.79
C THR A 44 4.19 4.03 3.24
N GLY A 45 5.37 3.79 3.84
CA GLY A 45 5.62 4.02 5.27
C GLY A 45 4.97 2.97 6.17
N ILE A 46 4.49 1.86 5.61
CA ILE A 46 3.82 0.77 6.32
C ILE A 46 4.86 -0.32 6.64
N SER A 47 4.76 -0.97 7.80
CA SER A 47 5.67 -2.08 8.13
C SER A 47 5.56 -3.25 7.15
N GLU A 48 6.66 -3.94 6.87
CA GLU A 48 6.66 -5.13 6.01
C GLU A 48 5.68 -6.21 6.49
N LYS A 49 5.49 -6.32 7.82
CA LYS A 49 4.52 -7.24 8.42
C LYS A 49 3.09 -6.88 8.03
N THR A 50 2.75 -5.60 8.07
CA THR A 50 1.42 -5.12 7.66
C THR A 50 1.23 -5.27 6.15
N VAL A 51 2.24 -4.95 5.34
CA VAL A 51 2.20 -5.22 3.88
C VAL A 51 1.93 -6.71 3.62
N SER A 52 2.64 -7.59 4.31
CA SER A 52 2.42 -9.04 4.20
C SER A 52 1.01 -9.48 4.55
N LYS A 53 0.39 -8.87 5.57
CA LYS A 53 -0.98 -9.19 5.97
C LYS A 53 -1.96 -8.76 4.90
N ILE A 54 -1.83 -7.53 4.40
CA ILE A 54 -2.67 -6.98 3.33
C ILE A 54 -2.55 -7.83 2.06
N SER A 55 -1.34 -8.22 1.66
CA SER A 55 -1.16 -9.09 0.49
C SER A 55 -1.91 -10.42 0.63
N LYS A 56 -1.83 -11.06 1.81
CA LYS A 56 -2.58 -12.30 2.09
C LYS A 56 -4.10 -12.07 2.08
N GLU A 57 -4.56 -10.97 2.66
CA GLU A 57 -5.99 -10.62 2.67
C GLU A 57 -6.51 -10.41 1.24
N VAL A 58 -5.74 -9.75 0.37
CA VAL A 58 -6.07 -9.54 -1.04
C VAL A 58 -6.10 -10.87 -1.80
N GLU A 59 -5.10 -11.75 -1.59
CA GLU A 59 -5.07 -13.09 -2.19
C GLU A 59 -6.30 -13.92 -1.76
N MET A 60 -6.61 -13.95 -0.46
CA MET A 60 -7.78 -14.67 0.04
C MET A 60 -9.10 -14.06 -0.46
N ALA A 61 -9.20 -12.74 -0.56
CA ALA A 61 -10.36 -12.06 -1.13
C ALA A 61 -10.56 -12.39 -2.62
N ALA A 62 -9.46 -12.48 -3.37
CA ALA A 62 -9.49 -12.88 -4.78
C ALA A 62 -9.90 -14.35 -4.95
N SER A 63 -9.50 -15.24 -4.03
CA SER A 63 -9.89 -16.65 -4.06
C SER A 63 -11.33 -16.90 -3.60
N THR A 64 -11.93 -16.00 -2.82
CA THR A 64 -13.25 -16.21 -2.19
C THR A 64 -14.35 -15.26 -2.68
N SER A 65 -14.08 -14.38 -3.65
CA SER A 65 -15.03 -13.34 -4.11
C SER A 65 -15.62 -12.49 -2.97
N THR A 66 -14.88 -12.35 -1.86
CA THR A 66 -15.34 -11.68 -0.64
C THR A 66 -14.54 -10.38 -0.43
N LYS A 67 -15.21 -9.26 -0.14
CA LYS A 67 -14.57 -7.94 0.02
C LYS A 67 -13.50 -7.97 1.13
N ILE A 68 -12.34 -7.36 0.84
CA ILE A 68 -11.29 -7.07 1.82
C ILE A 68 -11.92 -6.27 2.97
N SER A 69 -11.97 -6.87 4.15
CA SER A 69 -12.60 -6.28 5.33
C SER A 69 -11.53 -5.61 6.19
N THR A 70 -11.66 -4.30 6.37
CA THR A 70 -10.75 -3.52 7.22
C THR A 70 -11.17 -3.68 8.69
N PRO A 71 -10.29 -4.12 9.61
CA PRO A 71 -10.63 -4.17 11.03
C PRO A 71 -10.67 -2.73 11.55
N GLY A 72 -11.84 -2.29 12.03
CA GLY A 72 -12.05 -0.93 12.53
C GLY A 72 -13.48 -0.40 12.43
N LYS A 73 -14.45 -1.19 11.96
CA LYS A 73 -15.87 -0.81 12.02
C LYS A 73 -16.63 -1.82 12.87
N GLU A 74 -16.38 -1.79 14.17
CA GLU A 74 -17.35 -2.26 15.15
C GLU A 74 -18.47 -1.21 15.19
N SER A 75 -19.59 -1.52 14.54
CA SER A 75 -20.83 -0.77 14.73
C SER A 75 -21.36 -1.11 16.12
N SER A 76 -20.94 -0.35 17.13
CA SER A 76 -21.70 -0.20 18.36
C SER A 76 -22.82 0.81 18.12
N ALA A 77 -24.05 0.31 17.99
CA ALA A 77 -25.31 0.96 18.32
C ALA A 77 -26.37 -0.16 18.18
N GLY A 78 -26.98 -0.65 19.24
CA GLY A 78 -27.63 0.12 20.30
C GLY A 78 -29.12 0.07 20.01
#